data_AF-A0AA35XDT5-F1
#
_entry.id   AF-A0AA35XDT5-F1
#
_cell.length_a   1.000
_cell.length_b   1.000
_cell.length_c   1.000
_cell.angle_alpha   90.00
_cell.angle_beta   90.00
_cell.angle_gamma   90.00
#
_symmetry.space_group_name_H-M   'P 1'
#
loop_
_entity.id
_entity.type
_entity.pdbx_description
1 polymer ?
#
loop_
_entity_poly.entity_id
_entity_poly.type
_entity_poly.pdbx_seq_one_letter_code
_entity_poly.pdbx_strand_id
1 'polypeptide(L)'
;MVDSSRQRNRLPSNLPQLQNLIKRDPIAYRDEFMQQYQHYQSLLELLIHSPAQDSPHFSEILMFIGQVMRCYPEELSSYPEQLKQLLQTHSSLLHPDVRITLCRVLILLRNKGMIEPSFVLELFFELFSCQDKALRMLLYSHIVSDIKRINARHKNNKVNTALQNFMYKMLSGSSKVAARMSLDVMIELYRKNIWRDAKTVNVLATACLSPVTKIMGAALRFFLTEEEDGGEAESESSDESDTESRALRDMVLSRQTVKSGRKRERKVARARAVLKKQQKKRKGPAAGRFLALHLIHDPQDFAEKLFKRLERATEKFEIRLLMMALISRLTGIHQVFLFNLYPFLQRYLQPHQKDKSWVPLCHCQWPLPIQPKSYWQSAIRIDVEMGFYAVWLIDTL
;
A
#
# COMPACT_ATOMS: atom_id res chain seq x y z
N MET A 1 -9.70 26.64 51.31
CA MET A 1 -10.25 25.27 51.47
C MET A 1 -11.60 25.04 50.80
N VAL A 2 -12.41 26.08 50.52
CA VAL A 2 -13.73 25.93 49.87
C VAL A 2 -13.65 25.85 48.33
N ASP A 3 -12.57 26.35 47.73
CA ASP A 3 -12.41 26.36 46.26
C ASP A 3 -11.96 24.99 45.70
N SER A 4 -11.15 24.26 46.47
CA SER A 4 -10.68 22.92 46.11
C SER A 4 -11.79 21.86 46.12
N SER A 5 -12.79 22.00 47.00
CA SER A 5 -13.95 21.10 47.04
C SER A 5 -14.97 21.38 45.93
N ARG A 6 -15.15 22.64 45.53
CA ARG A 6 -15.98 22.99 44.35
C ARG A 6 -15.38 22.54 43.03
N GLN A 7 -14.05 22.62 42.89
CA GLN A 7 -13.36 22.05 41.73
C GLN A 7 -13.48 20.52 41.70
N ARG A 8 -13.41 19.83 42.86
CA ARG A 8 -13.60 18.37 42.95
C ARG A 8 -14.95 17.89 42.42
N ASN A 9 -16.04 18.60 42.70
CA ASN A 9 -17.38 18.21 42.23
C ASN A 9 -17.60 18.34 40.71
N ARG A 10 -16.71 19.02 39.98
CA ARG A 10 -16.77 19.13 38.50
C ARG A 10 -15.76 18.22 37.78
N LEU A 11 -14.88 17.54 38.52
CA LEU A 11 -13.89 16.62 37.95
C LEU A 11 -14.52 15.46 37.17
N PRO A 12 -15.63 14.83 37.61
CA PRO A 12 -16.25 13.73 36.86
C PRO A 12 -16.82 14.17 35.50
N SER A 13 -17.25 15.43 35.39
CA SER A 13 -17.79 15.99 34.14
C SER A 13 -16.71 16.45 33.14
N ASN A 14 -15.46 16.65 33.59
CA ASN A 14 -14.38 17.14 32.74
C ASN A 14 -13.33 16.04 32.48
N LEU A 15 -13.64 15.16 31.52
CA LEU A 15 -12.82 14.01 31.16
C LEU A 15 -11.36 14.38 30.80
N PRO A 16 -11.07 15.45 30.03
CA PRO A 16 -9.69 15.86 29.75
C PRO A 16 -8.88 16.21 31.01
N GLN A 17 -9.49 16.92 31.97
CA GLN A 17 -8.83 17.28 33.22
C GLN A 17 -8.58 16.04 34.07
N LEU A 18 -9.59 15.17 34.20
CA LEU A 18 -9.47 13.91 34.93
C LEU A 18 -8.39 13.00 34.32
N GLN A 19 -8.31 12.92 32.99
CA GLN A 19 -7.28 12.16 32.29
C GLN A 19 -5.87 12.63 32.67
N ASN A 20 -5.64 13.95 32.73
CA ASN A 20 -4.33 14.50 33.08
C ASN A 20 -3.96 14.24 34.53
N LEU A 21 -4.94 14.25 35.43
CA LEU A 21 -4.75 13.95 36.85
C LEU A 21 -4.43 12.47 37.07
N ILE A 22 -5.19 11.56 36.45
CA ILE A 22 -4.94 10.11 36.53
C ILE A 22 -3.55 9.76 35.97
N LYS A 23 -3.14 10.39 34.87
CA LYS A 23 -1.80 10.16 34.30
C LYS A 23 -0.65 10.60 35.21
N ARG A 24 -0.91 11.51 36.17
CA ARG A 24 0.07 11.97 37.16
C ARG A 24 0.08 11.10 38.41
N ASP A 25 -1.10 10.76 38.92
CA ASP A 25 -1.25 9.92 40.11
C ASP A 25 -2.44 8.95 39.94
N PRO A 26 -2.20 7.73 39.43
CA PRO A 26 -3.26 6.75 39.22
C PRO A 26 -3.93 6.28 40.52
N ILE A 27 -3.23 6.27 41.65
CA ILE A 27 -3.77 5.67 42.87
C ILE A 27 -4.80 6.60 43.50
N ALA A 28 -4.52 7.91 43.49
CA ALA A 28 -5.40 8.91 44.09
C ALA A 28 -6.75 9.09 43.36
N TYR A 29 -6.80 8.79 42.06
CA TYR A 29 -7.98 9.03 41.21
C TYR A 29 -8.67 7.72 40.75
N ARG A 30 -8.50 6.64 41.52
CA ARG A 30 -9.08 5.32 41.19
C ARG A 30 -10.60 5.34 41.30
N ASP A 31 -11.15 5.97 42.33
CA ASP A 31 -12.60 6.00 42.57
C ASP A 31 -13.32 6.81 41.48
N GLU A 32 -12.78 7.96 41.09
CA GLU A 32 -13.33 8.76 39.99
C GLU A 32 -13.24 8.01 38.64
N PHE A 33 -12.16 7.24 38.43
CA PHE A 33 -12.05 6.38 37.25
C PHE A 33 -13.12 5.28 37.26
N MET A 34 -13.32 4.59 38.39
CA MET A 34 -14.32 3.53 38.51
C MET A 34 -15.75 4.06 38.30
N GLN A 35 -16.04 5.27 38.74
CA GLN A 35 -17.32 5.93 38.45
C GLN A 35 -17.53 6.12 36.93
N GLN A 36 -16.50 6.57 36.20
CA GLN A 36 -16.57 6.70 34.74
C GLN A 36 -16.64 5.35 34.04
N TYR A 37 -15.99 4.32 34.58
CA TYR A 37 -16.02 2.98 34.00
C TYR A 37 -17.40 2.31 34.16
N GLN A 38 -18.05 2.47 35.31
CA GLN A 38 -19.44 2.05 35.50
C GLN A 38 -20.39 2.79 34.57
N HIS A 39 -20.19 4.10 34.41
CA HIS A 39 -20.98 4.89 33.46
C HIS A 39 -20.79 4.42 32.01
N TYR A 40 -19.55 4.09 31.61
CA TYR A 40 -19.27 3.44 30.33
C TYR A 40 -20.04 2.13 30.15
N GLN A 41 -20.06 1.26 31.17
CA GLN A 41 -20.77 -0.02 31.11
C GLN A 41 -22.27 0.18 30.89
N SER A 42 -22.90 1.10 31.63
CA SER A 42 -24.31 1.44 31.45
C SER A 42 -24.60 1.99 30.04
N LEU A 43 -23.73 2.87 29.51
CA LEU A 43 -23.88 3.40 28.16
C LEU A 43 -23.66 2.34 27.08
N LEU A 44 -22.76 1.38 27.31
CA LEU A 44 -22.52 0.26 26.42
C LEU A 44 -23.77 -0.62 26.31
N GLU A 45 -24.41 -0.93 27.44
CA GLU A 45 -25.67 -1.67 27.45
C GLU A 45 -26.76 -0.93 26.66
N LEU A 46 -26.91 0.39 26.88
CA LEU A 46 -27.86 1.19 26.11
C LEU A 46 -27.57 1.18 24.61
N LEU A 47 -26.30 1.27 24.21
CA LEU A 47 -25.89 1.22 22.82
C LEU A 47 -26.20 -0.15 22.17
N ILE A 48 -26.04 -1.25 22.90
CA ILE A 48 -26.39 -2.59 22.41
C ILE A 48 -27.89 -2.68 22.10
N HIS A 49 -28.74 -2.06 22.93
CA HIS A 49 -30.18 -2.00 22.70
C HIS A 49 -30.57 -1.02 21.59
N SER A 50 -29.82 0.07 21.39
CA SER A 50 -30.10 1.10 20.38
C SER A 50 -28.83 1.54 19.63
N PRO A 51 -28.31 0.71 18.70
CA PRO A 51 -26.99 0.90 18.09
C PRO A 51 -26.93 2.06 17.08
N ALA A 52 -28.07 2.46 16.51
CA ALA A 52 -28.14 3.50 15.49
C ALA A 52 -28.14 4.92 16.07
N GLN A 53 -28.35 5.07 17.38
CA GLN A 53 -28.41 6.38 18.02
C GLN A 53 -27.01 6.98 18.12
N ASP A 54 -26.89 8.27 17.77
CA ASP A 54 -25.66 8.99 18.01
C ASP A 54 -25.48 9.27 19.51
N SER A 55 -24.27 9.04 20.00
CA SER A 55 -23.91 9.26 21.40
C SER A 55 -22.51 9.88 21.48
N PRO A 56 -22.43 11.22 21.42
CA PRO A 56 -21.15 11.93 21.51
C PRO A 56 -20.49 11.71 22.87
N HIS A 57 -21.30 11.67 23.94
CA HIS A 57 -20.80 11.43 25.29
C HIS A 57 -20.20 10.03 25.46
N PHE A 58 -20.81 9.00 24.87
CA PHE A 58 -20.21 7.66 24.85
C PHE A 58 -18.87 7.67 24.12
N SER A 59 -18.78 8.39 22.99
CA SER A 59 -17.53 8.52 22.22
C SER A 59 -16.42 9.21 23.03
N GLU A 60 -16.75 10.23 23.83
CA GLU A 60 -15.81 10.90 24.74
C GLU A 60 -15.28 9.95 25.84
N ILE A 61 -16.18 9.21 26.50
CA ILE A 61 -15.83 8.27 27.56
C ILE A 61 -14.98 7.11 27.00
N LEU A 62 -15.35 6.60 25.83
CA LEU A 62 -14.62 5.56 25.12
C LEU A 62 -13.16 5.97 24.85
N MET A 63 -12.97 7.22 24.40
CA MET A 63 -11.64 7.80 24.18
C MET A 63 -10.88 8.00 25.50
N PHE A 64 -11.55 8.50 26.53
CA PHE A 64 -10.98 8.70 27.87
C PHE A 64 -10.44 7.38 28.45
N ILE A 65 -11.22 6.30 28.42
CA ILE A 65 -10.80 4.98 28.91
C ILE A 65 -9.60 4.47 28.11
N GLY A 66 -9.63 4.59 26.77
CA GLY A 66 -8.49 4.23 25.92
C GLY A 66 -7.21 5.04 26.21
N GLN A 67 -7.37 6.28 26.70
CA GLN A 67 -6.24 7.12 27.10
C GLN A 67 -5.62 6.70 28.42
N VAL A 68 -6.46 6.28 29.37
CA VAL A 68 -6.11 5.94 30.75
C VAL A 68 -5.75 4.47 30.93
N MET A 69 -6.05 3.59 29.97
CA MET A 69 -5.83 2.13 30.08
C MET A 69 -4.48 1.68 30.65
N ARG A 70 -3.39 2.37 30.30
CA ARG A 70 -2.04 2.03 30.80
C ARG A 70 -1.91 2.20 32.33
N CYS A 71 -2.71 3.07 32.94
CA CYS A 71 -2.71 3.34 34.37
C CYS A 71 -3.44 2.24 35.17
N TYR A 72 -4.42 1.55 34.57
CA TYR A 72 -5.24 0.52 35.23
C TYR A 72 -5.33 -0.76 34.37
N PRO A 73 -4.22 -1.52 34.21
CA PRO A 73 -4.18 -2.68 33.32
C PRO A 73 -5.05 -3.86 33.78
N GLU A 74 -5.21 -4.04 35.10
CA GLU A 74 -5.99 -5.16 35.66
C GLU A 74 -7.49 -4.97 35.41
N GLU A 75 -8.01 -3.79 35.73
CA GLU A 75 -9.44 -3.44 35.61
C GLU A 75 -9.90 -3.37 34.15
N LEU A 76 -9.01 -2.98 33.24
CA LEU A 76 -9.32 -2.80 31.81
C LEU A 76 -8.85 -3.95 30.92
N SER A 77 -8.52 -5.10 31.49
CA SER A 77 -8.09 -6.29 30.73
C SER A 77 -9.11 -6.75 29.69
N SER A 78 -10.41 -6.67 30.00
CA SER A 78 -11.51 -7.08 29.10
C SER A 78 -11.87 -6.02 28.05
N TYR A 79 -11.41 -4.78 28.21
CA TYR A 79 -11.84 -3.65 27.38
C TYR A 79 -11.54 -3.84 25.87
N PRO A 80 -10.33 -4.26 25.44
CA PRO A 80 -10.05 -4.46 24.02
C PRO A 80 -10.97 -5.50 23.36
N GLU A 81 -11.26 -6.58 24.10
CA GLU A 81 -12.10 -7.68 23.63
C GLU A 81 -13.56 -7.22 23.48
N GLN A 82 -14.07 -6.44 24.45
CA GLN A 82 -15.40 -5.81 24.36
C GLN A 82 -15.52 -4.92 23.13
N LEU A 83 -14.53 -4.07 22.85
CA LEU A 83 -14.53 -3.20 21.67
C LEU A 83 -14.51 -4.00 20.36
N LYS A 84 -13.72 -5.08 20.32
CA LYS A 84 -13.66 -5.98 19.16
C LYS A 84 -15.01 -6.66 18.93
N GLN A 85 -15.60 -7.26 19.95
CA GLN A 85 -16.89 -7.94 19.85
C GLN A 85 -18.01 -6.99 19.43
N LEU A 86 -18.02 -5.77 19.96
CA LEU A 86 -18.99 -4.74 19.57
C LEU A 86 -18.90 -4.40 18.07
N LEU A 87 -17.68 -4.24 17.56
CA LEU A 87 -17.45 -3.97 16.13
C LEU A 87 -17.78 -5.20 15.26
N GLN A 88 -17.46 -6.42 15.68
CA GLN A 88 -17.78 -7.62 14.90
C GLN A 88 -19.29 -7.85 14.78
N THR A 89 -20.03 -7.70 15.88
CA THR A 89 -21.46 -8.00 15.93
C THR A 89 -22.33 -6.88 15.36
N HIS A 90 -21.99 -5.62 15.63
CA HIS A 90 -22.86 -4.46 15.32
C HIS A 90 -22.28 -3.47 14.31
N SER A 91 -21.16 -3.77 13.64
CA SER A 91 -20.48 -2.83 12.72
C SER A 91 -21.43 -2.10 11.76
N SER A 92 -22.34 -2.79 11.07
CA SER A 92 -23.25 -2.19 10.10
C SER A 92 -24.37 -1.34 10.72
N LEU A 93 -24.75 -1.62 11.97
CA LEU A 93 -25.87 -0.96 12.67
C LEU A 93 -25.43 0.26 13.48
N LEU A 94 -24.16 0.29 13.90
CA LEU A 94 -23.61 1.38 14.69
C LEU A 94 -23.63 2.71 13.93
N HIS A 95 -23.89 3.80 14.66
CA HIS A 95 -23.72 5.15 14.14
C HIS A 95 -22.28 5.35 13.60
N PRO A 96 -22.10 6.00 12.43
CA PRO A 96 -20.77 6.15 11.80
C PRO A 96 -19.71 6.78 12.71
N ASP A 97 -20.07 7.79 13.51
CA ASP A 97 -19.12 8.48 14.38
C ASP A 97 -18.66 7.62 15.55
N VAL A 98 -19.57 6.84 16.14
CA VAL A 98 -19.25 5.87 17.19
C VAL A 98 -18.34 4.78 16.63
N ARG A 99 -18.64 4.27 15.42
CA ARG A 99 -17.82 3.27 14.72
C ARG A 99 -16.39 3.76 14.46
N ILE A 100 -16.23 5.00 13.98
CA ILE A 100 -14.92 5.62 13.77
C ILE A 100 -14.19 5.79 15.12
N THR A 101 -14.89 6.21 16.16
CA THR A 101 -14.30 6.42 17.49
C THR A 101 -13.82 5.11 18.10
N LEU A 102 -14.60 4.03 17.98
CA LEU A 102 -14.19 2.67 18.38
C LEU A 102 -12.90 2.25 17.68
N CYS A 103 -12.81 2.45 16.37
CA CYS A 103 -11.61 2.13 15.61
C CYS A 103 -10.42 3.01 16.03
N ARG A 104 -10.64 4.31 16.28
CA ARG A 104 -9.60 5.23 16.78
C ARG A 104 -9.06 4.80 18.15
N VAL A 105 -9.91 4.30 19.05
CA VAL A 105 -9.45 3.77 20.34
C VAL A 105 -8.64 2.50 20.16
N LEU A 106 -9.08 1.54 19.34
CA LEU A 106 -8.27 0.34 19.06
C LEU A 106 -6.91 0.70 18.44
N ILE A 107 -6.87 1.67 17.52
CA ILE A 107 -5.63 2.22 16.95
C ILE A 107 -4.74 2.83 18.06
N LEU A 108 -5.32 3.60 18.98
CA LEU A 108 -4.59 4.20 20.09
C LEU A 108 -3.97 3.12 21.00
N LEU A 109 -4.74 2.09 21.36
CA LEU A 109 -4.28 0.98 22.19
C LEU A 109 -3.17 0.19 21.51
N ARG A 110 -3.29 -0.02 20.20
CA ARG A 110 -2.24 -0.62 19.35
C ARG A 110 -0.96 0.22 19.34
N ASN A 111 -1.08 1.53 19.13
CA ASN A 111 0.06 2.45 19.11
C ASN A 111 0.80 2.50 20.44
N LYS A 112 0.09 2.30 21.56
CA LYS A 112 0.68 2.20 22.91
C LYS A 112 1.30 0.82 23.22
N GLY A 113 1.14 -0.16 22.33
CA GLY A 113 1.66 -1.52 22.50
C GLY A 113 0.83 -2.40 23.45
N MET A 114 -0.41 -2.02 23.77
CA MET A 114 -1.29 -2.79 24.67
C MET A 114 -1.97 -3.97 23.96
N ILE A 115 -2.02 -3.94 22.62
CA ILE A 115 -2.70 -4.95 21.80
C ILE A 115 -1.74 -5.44 20.70
N GLU A 116 -1.77 -6.74 20.42
CA GLU A 116 -1.03 -7.37 19.32
C GLU A 116 -1.56 -6.93 17.93
N PRO A 117 -0.70 -6.91 16.89
CA PRO A 117 -1.14 -6.48 15.57
C PRO A 117 -2.17 -7.42 14.93
N SER A 118 -2.04 -8.73 15.14
CA SER A 118 -2.98 -9.75 14.66
C SER A 118 -4.42 -9.44 15.07
N PHE A 119 -4.61 -9.07 16.34
CA PHE A 119 -5.91 -8.77 16.94
C PHE A 119 -6.66 -7.65 16.20
N VAL A 120 -5.94 -6.59 15.83
CA VAL A 120 -6.53 -5.37 15.25
C VAL A 120 -6.64 -5.47 13.74
N LEU A 121 -5.62 -6.02 13.07
CA LEU A 121 -5.56 -6.04 11.62
C LEU A 121 -6.63 -6.95 11.01
N GLU A 122 -6.90 -8.12 11.60
CA GLU A 122 -7.97 -9.01 11.14
C GLU A 122 -9.33 -8.31 11.17
N LEU A 123 -9.66 -7.67 12.30
CA LEU A 123 -10.88 -6.90 12.47
C LEU A 123 -10.99 -5.75 11.43
N PHE A 124 -9.91 -5.00 11.22
CA PHE A 124 -9.94 -3.85 10.33
C PHE A 124 -10.14 -4.25 8.86
N PHE A 125 -9.63 -5.40 8.43
CA PHE A 125 -9.93 -5.91 7.11
C PHE A 125 -11.39 -6.37 6.97
N GLU A 126 -11.99 -6.97 7.99
CA GLU A 126 -13.43 -7.31 7.99
C GLU A 126 -14.30 -6.05 7.84
N LEU A 127 -13.93 -4.98 8.56
CA LEU A 127 -14.62 -3.68 8.54
C LEU A 127 -14.55 -2.96 7.18
N PHE A 128 -13.68 -3.37 6.24
CA PHE A 128 -13.73 -2.84 4.88
C PHE A 128 -15.03 -3.19 4.14
N SER A 129 -15.79 -4.17 4.62
CA SER A 129 -17.11 -4.50 4.07
C SER A 129 -18.19 -3.50 4.47
N CYS A 130 -17.96 -2.68 5.50
CA CYS A 130 -18.91 -1.67 5.93
C CYS A 130 -19.04 -0.53 4.89
N GLN A 131 -20.26 -0.04 4.70
CA GLN A 131 -20.58 1.02 3.73
C GLN A 131 -20.24 2.42 4.26
N ASP A 132 -18.99 2.63 4.68
CA ASP A 132 -18.52 3.90 5.21
C ASP A 132 -17.20 4.29 4.56
N LYS A 133 -17.19 5.41 3.83
CA LYS A 133 -15.99 5.86 3.10
C LYS A 133 -14.95 6.44 4.06
N ALA A 134 -15.37 7.20 5.07
CA ALA A 134 -14.47 7.85 6.01
C ALA A 134 -13.75 6.81 6.88
N LEU A 135 -14.51 5.81 7.37
CA LEU A 135 -13.93 4.67 8.08
C LEU A 135 -12.92 3.92 7.23
N ARG A 136 -13.26 3.57 5.99
CA ARG A 136 -12.36 2.82 5.10
C ARG A 136 -11.04 3.55 4.86
N MET A 137 -11.07 4.87 4.69
CA MET A 137 -9.85 5.68 4.55
C MET A 137 -9.00 5.70 5.83
N LEU A 138 -9.64 5.82 6.99
CA LEU A 138 -8.97 5.75 8.29
C LEU A 138 -8.27 4.38 8.49
N LEU A 139 -9.00 3.29 8.25
CA LEU A 139 -8.49 1.93 8.38
C LEU A 139 -7.36 1.66 7.39
N TYR A 140 -7.52 2.08 6.13
CA TYR A 140 -6.49 1.97 5.10
C TYR A 140 -5.17 2.63 5.52
N SER A 141 -5.24 3.90 5.92
CA SER A 141 -4.06 4.67 6.35
C SER A 141 -3.38 4.02 7.56
N HIS A 142 -4.16 3.55 8.53
CA HIS A 142 -3.61 2.88 9.71
C HIS A 142 -2.98 1.53 9.38
N ILE A 143 -3.63 0.65 8.61
CA ILE A 143 -3.12 -0.67 8.24
C ILE A 143 -1.75 -0.54 7.56
N VAL A 144 -1.64 0.34 6.57
CA VAL A 144 -0.38 0.57 5.86
C VAL A 144 0.70 1.09 6.82
N SER A 145 0.35 2.05 7.68
CA SER A 145 1.29 2.65 8.63
C SER A 145 1.75 1.67 9.72
N ASP A 146 0.85 0.83 10.26
CA ASP A 146 1.20 -0.15 11.29
C ASP A 146 2.04 -1.28 10.69
N ILE A 147 1.72 -1.79 9.49
CA ILE A 147 2.55 -2.79 8.80
C ILE A 147 3.94 -2.21 8.47
N LYS A 148 4.03 -0.95 8.07
CA LYS A 148 5.32 -0.25 7.89
C LYS A 148 6.10 -0.21 9.20
N ARG A 149 5.44 0.12 10.33
CA ARG A 149 6.08 0.19 11.65
C ARG A 149 6.55 -1.18 12.15
N ILE A 150 5.73 -2.22 11.99
CA ILE A 150 6.07 -3.61 12.36
C ILE A 150 7.32 -4.09 11.61
N ASN A 151 7.45 -3.71 10.34
CA ASN A 151 8.56 -4.10 9.49
C ASN A 151 9.74 -3.09 9.48
N ALA A 152 9.71 -2.05 10.31
CA ALA A 152 10.72 -0.98 10.27
C ALA A 152 12.11 -1.42 10.71
N ARG A 153 12.20 -2.34 11.69
CA ARG A 153 13.49 -2.88 12.17
C ARG A 153 13.89 -4.15 11.43
N HIS A 154 12.97 -5.10 11.35
CA HIS A 154 13.15 -6.40 10.71
C HIS A 154 11.83 -6.86 10.10
N LYS A 155 11.89 -7.63 9.01
CA LYS A 155 10.70 -8.18 8.36
C LYS A 155 10.04 -9.25 9.22
N ASN A 156 8.89 -8.94 9.84
CA ASN A 156 8.19 -9.89 10.67
C ASN A 156 7.39 -10.88 9.80
N ASN A 157 8.07 -11.92 9.30
CA ASN A 157 7.50 -12.89 8.37
C ASN A 157 6.25 -13.59 8.92
N LYS A 158 6.19 -13.89 10.23
CA LYS A 158 5.03 -14.55 10.85
C LYS A 158 3.76 -13.73 10.66
N VAL A 159 3.81 -12.45 11.02
CA VAL A 159 2.69 -11.51 10.87
C VAL A 159 2.39 -11.27 9.39
N ASN A 160 3.41 -11.07 8.56
CA ASN A 160 3.22 -10.84 7.13
C ASN A 160 2.54 -12.03 6.44
N THR A 161 2.95 -13.27 6.72
CA THR A 161 2.33 -14.47 6.13
C THR A 161 0.89 -14.65 6.59
N ALA A 162 0.59 -14.39 7.87
CA ALA A 162 -0.78 -14.43 8.39
C ALA A 162 -1.67 -13.39 7.68
N LEU A 163 -1.20 -12.14 7.56
CA LEU A 163 -1.93 -11.07 6.89
C LEU A 163 -2.12 -11.34 5.40
N GLN A 164 -1.10 -11.81 4.70
CA GLN A 164 -1.21 -12.21 3.29
C GLN A 164 -2.28 -13.29 3.11
N ASN A 165 -2.25 -14.35 3.92
CA ASN A 165 -3.26 -15.41 3.86
C ASN A 165 -4.67 -14.87 4.12
N PHE A 166 -4.81 -13.94 5.07
CA PHE A 166 -6.08 -13.29 5.35
C PHE A 166 -6.58 -12.45 4.16
N MET A 167 -5.70 -11.65 3.57
CA MET A 167 -6.04 -10.83 2.40
C MET A 167 -6.43 -11.68 1.19
N TYR A 168 -5.86 -12.87 1.03
CA TYR A 168 -6.24 -13.78 -0.05
C TYR A 168 -7.66 -14.31 0.14
N LYS A 169 -8.03 -14.68 1.38
CA LYS A 169 -9.41 -15.01 1.72
C LYS A 169 -10.35 -13.84 1.43
N MET A 170 -9.93 -12.61 1.75
CA MET A 170 -10.72 -11.41 1.51
C MET A 170 -10.90 -11.09 0.01
N LEU A 171 -9.87 -11.31 -0.81
CA LEU A 171 -9.95 -11.13 -2.28
C LEU A 171 -10.88 -12.14 -2.93
N SER A 172 -10.96 -13.36 -2.41
CA SER A 172 -11.96 -14.37 -2.81
C SER A 172 -13.36 -14.14 -2.22
N GLY A 173 -13.51 -13.17 -1.31
CA GLY A 173 -14.75 -12.89 -0.61
C GLY A 173 -15.83 -12.27 -1.49
N SER A 174 -17.08 -12.26 -0.97
CA SER A 174 -18.25 -11.73 -1.68
C SER A 174 -18.22 -10.19 -1.84
N SER A 175 -17.59 -9.48 -0.90
CA SER A 175 -17.56 -8.01 -0.90
C SER A 175 -16.57 -7.43 -1.91
N LYS A 176 -17.11 -6.96 -3.05
CA LYS A 176 -16.33 -6.30 -4.12
C LYS A 176 -15.53 -5.08 -3.62
N VAL A 177 -16.09 -4.36 -2.64
CA VAL A 177 -15.47 -3.17 -2.07
C VAL A 177 -14.29 -3.55 -1.16
N ALA A 178 -14.49 -4.53 -0.28
CA ALA A 178 -13.42 -5.01 0.61
C ALA A 178 -12.27 -5.64 -0.20
N ALA A 179 -12.58 -6.41 -1.24
CA ALA A 179 -11.58 -6.96 -2.15
C ALA A 179 -10.79 -5.86 -2.87
N ARG A 180 -11.46 -4.80 -3.35
CA ARG A 180 -10.78 -3.66 -3.99
C ARG A 180 -9.84 -2.92 -3.03
N MET A 181 -10.29 -2.63 -1.82
CA MET A 181 -9.48 -1.97 -0.78
C MET A 181 -8.29 -2.83 -0.35
N SER A 182 -8.51 -4.13 -0.18
CA SER A 182 -7.45 -5.09 0.15
C SER A 182 -6.39 -5.13 -0.96
N LEU A 183 -6.82 -5.12 -2.22
CA LEU A 183 -5.89 -5.02 -3.35
C LEU A 183 -5.05 -3.74 -3.31
N ASP A 184 -5.66 -2.58 -3.00
CA ASP A 184 -4.92 -1.32 -2.86
C ASP A 184 -3.87 -1.37 -1.75
N VAL A 185 -4.21 -1.97 -0.60
CA VAL A 185 -3.24 -2.16 0.50
C VAL A 185 -2.06 -3.03 0.04
N MET A 186 -2.31 -4.13 -0.69
CA MET A 186 -1.22 -4.97 -1.23
C MET A 186 -0.32 -4.19 -2.19
N ILE A 187 -0.92 -3.41 -3.10
CA ILE A 187 -0.20 -2.57 -4.06
C ILE A 187 0.67 -1.54 -3.32
N GLU A 188 0.12 -0.86 -2.32
CA GLU A 188 0.86 0.15 -1.56
C GLU A 188 2.01 -0.47 -0.73
N LEU A 189 1.79 -1.63 -0.10
CA LEU A 189 2.82 -2.33 0.66
C LEU A 189 3.95 -2.89 -0.24
N TYR A 190 3.61 -3.29 -1.46
CA TYR A 190 4.60 -3.67 -2.46
C TYR A 190 5.44 -2.46 -2.89
N ARG A 191 4.79 -1.32 -3.21
CA ARG A 191 5.47 -0.06 -3.59
C ARG A 191 6.36 0.50 -2.49
N LYS A 192 6.01 0.28 -1.21
CA LYS A 192 6.85 0.66 -0.05
C LYS A 192 7.96 -0.35 0.27
N ASN A 193 8.20 -1.34 -0.59
CA ASN A 193 9.26 -2.35 -0.47
C ASN A 193 9.13 -3.30 0.73
N ILE A 194 7.93 -3.39 1.32
CA ILE A 194 7.66 -4.22 2.50
C ILE A 194 7.35 -5.66 2.04
N TRP A 195 6.35 -5.81 1.17
CA TRP A 195 5.90 -7.10 0.62
C TRP A 195 6.37 -7.29 -0.83
N ARG A 196 7.68 -7.23 -1.04
CA ARG A 196 8.34 -7.59 -2.31
C ARG A 196 8.63 -9.09 -2.34
N ASP A 197 7.59 -9.89 -2.46
CA ASP A 197 7.66 -11.35 -2.47
C ASP A 197 6.85 -11.95 -3.62
N ALA A 198 7.29 -13.11 -4.11
CA ALA A 198 6.65 -13.79 -5.23
C ALA A 198 5.17 -14.11 -4.93
N LYS A 199 4.84 -14.46 -3.68
CA LYS A 199 3.47 -14.78 -3.27
C LYS A 199 2.52 -13.59 -3.47
N THR A 200 2.90 -12.41 -3.00
CA THR A 200 2.15 -11.16 -3.20
C THR A 200 1.94 -10.85 -4.68
N VAL A 201 3.00 -10.93 -5.49
CA VAL A 201 2.93 -10.69 -6.94
C VAL A 201 1.98 -11.65 -7.64
N ASN A 202 2.06 -12.95 -7.33
CA ASN A 202 1.20 -13.94 -7.97
C ASN A 202 -0.28 -13.75 -7.57
N VAL A 203 -0.57 -13.28 -6.36
CA VAL A 203 -1.94 -12.90 -6.02
C VAL A 203 -2.39 -11.64 -6.77
N LEU A 204 -1.52 -10.64 -6.93
CA LEU A 204 -1.83 -9.50 -7.80
C LEU A 204 -2.09 -9.95 -9.25
N ALA A 205 -1.36 -10.96 -9.75
CA ALA A 205 -1.60 -11.57 -11.06
C ALA A 205 -2.97 -12.26 -11.13
N THR A 206 -3.38 -13.00 -10.08
CA THR A 206 -4.75 -13.56 -10.03
C THR A 206 -5.83 -12.49 -10.02
N ALA A 207 -5.56 -11.32 -9.41
CA ALA A 207 -6.50 -10.20 -9.40
C ALA A 207 -6.70 -9.58 -10.80
N CYS A 208 -5.72 -9.70 -11.71
CA CYS A 208 -5.88 -9.33 -13.13
C CYS A 208 -6.91 -10.20 -13.86
N LEU A 209 -7.23 -11.40 -13.33
CA LEU A 209 -8.22 -12.31 -13.90
C LEU A 209 -9.60 -12.19 -13.21
N SER A 210 -9.76 -11.24 -12.28
CA SER A 210 -11.00 -11.03 -11.54
C SER A 210 -12.18 -10.66 -12.47
N PRO A 211 -13.41 -11.13 -12.19
CA PRO A 211 -14.60 -10.68 -12.91
C PRO A 211 -14.94 -9.21 -12.63
N VAL A 212 -14.40 -8.61 -11.56
CA VAL A 212 -14.69 -7.22 -11.19
C VAL A 212 -13.72 -6.27 -11.90
N THR A 213 -14.25 -5.49 -12.83
CA THR A 213 -13.54 -4.56 -13.71
C THR A 213 -12.64 -3.56 -12.96
N LYS A 214 -13.09 -3.05 -11.82
CA LYS A 214 -12.32 -2.12 -10.97
C LYS A 214 -11.10 -2.78 -10.31
N ILE A 215 -11.23 -4.04 -9.88
CA ILE A 215 -10.15 -4.81 -9.25
C ILE A 215 -9.11 -5.16 -10.32
N MET A 216 -9.58 -5.69 -11.44
CA MET A 216 -8.76 -6.03 -12.60
C MET A 216 -8.01 -4.80 -13.14
N GLY A 217 -8.69 -3.68 -13.36
CA GLY A 217 -8.04 -2.45 -13.84
C GLY A 217 -7.00 -1.89 -12.88
N ALA A 218 -7.13 -2.11 -11.57
CA ALA A 218 -6.12 -1.70 -10.60
C ALA A 218 -4.90 -2.64 -10.62
N ALA A 219 -5.12 -3.95 -10.69
CA ALA A 219 -4.05 -4.93 -10.82
C ALA A 219 -3.27 -4.79 -12.14
N LEU A 220 -3.96 -4.56 -13.26
CA LEU A 220 -3.33 -4.31 -14.55
C LEU A 220 -2.48 -3.03 -14.51
N ARG A 221 -2.99 -1.94 -13.93
CA ARG A 221 -2.21 -0.71 -13.75
C ARG A 221 -0.99 -0.95 -12.87
N PHE A 222 -1.11 -1.75 -11.81
CA PHE A 222 0.04 -2.08 -10.95
C PHE A 222 1.22 -2.67 -11.74
N PHE A 223 0.98 -3.64 -12.63
CA PHE A 223 2.05 -4.22 -13.45
C PHE A 223 2.53 -3.31 -14.59
N LEU A 224 1.74 -2.31 -14.97
CA LEU A 224 2.03 -1.42 -16.09
C LEU A 224 2.68 -0.09 -15.68
N THR A 225 2.37 0.42 -14.50
CA THR A 225 3.04 1.58 -13.94
C THR A 225 4.48 1.19 -13.66
N GLU A 226 5.43 1.90 -14.27
CA GLU A 226 6.84 1.74 -13.94
C GLU A 226 6.99 1.97 -12.43
N GLU A 227 7.79 1.15 -11.75
CA GLU A 227 8.17 1.42 -10.36
C GLU A 227 9.00 2.72 -10.39
N GLU A 228 8.36 3.89 -10.35
CA GLU A 228 8.99 5.06 -9.78
C GLU A 228 9.31 4.64 -8.35
N ASP A 229 10.61 4.35 -8.13
CA ASP A 229 11.16 4.07 -6.83
C ASP A 229 10.49 5.01 -5.83
N GLY A 230 9.95 4.46 -4.74
CA GLY A 230 9.32 5.21 -3.65
C GLY A 230 10.31 6.08 -2.87
N GLY A 231 11.15 6.86 -3.57
CA GLY A 231 12.09 7.84 -3.08
C GLY A 231 11.58 9.29 -3.16
N GLU A 232 10.40 9.56 -3.72
CA GLU A 232 9.86 10.93 -3.79
C GLU A 232 9.15 11.41 -2.51
N ALA A 233 9.01 10.57 -1.48
CA ALA A 233 8.44 10.97 -0.19
C ALA A 233 9.49 11.29 0.89
N GLU A 234 10.78 11.31 0.56
CA GLU A 234 11.87 11.77 1.43
C GLU A 234 12.69 12.92 0.80
N SER A 235 12.14 13.64 -0.18
CA SER A 235 12.82 14.77 -0.85
C SER A 235 12.60 16.14 -0.22
N GLU A 236 12.07 16.24 1.01
CA GLU A 236 12.14 17.49 1.80
C GLU A 236 13.43 17.61 2.66
N SER A 237 14.47 16.82 2.35
CA SER A 237 15.84 17.04 2.83
C SER A 237 16.87 16.95 1.70
N SER A 238 16.45 17.26 0.46
CA SER A 238 17.28 17.12 -0.74
C SER A 238 18.25 18.30 -0.98
N ASP A 239 18.04 19.46 -0.37
CA ASP A 239 18.88 20.63 -0.69
C ASP A 239 20.29 20.56 -0.08
N GLU A 240 20.50 19.79 1.00
CA GLU A 240 21.83 19.61 1.60
C GLU A 240 22.65 18.50 0.93
N SER A 241 22.02 17.44 0.41
CA SER A 241 22.74 16.29 -0.15
C SER A 241 23.19 16.50 -1.61
N ASP A 242 22.47 17.30 -2.38
CA ASP A 242 22.85 17.65 -3.76
C ASP A 242 23.92 18.76 -3.79
N THR A 243 23.90 19.69 -2.82
CA THR A 243 24.98 20.67 -2.63
C THR A 243 26.27 20.00 -2.17
N GLU A 244 26.21 19.03 -1.23
CA GLU A 244 27.38 18.23 -0.83
C GLU A 244 27.95 17.43 -2.00
N SER A 245 27.09 16.82 -2.81
CA SER A 245 27.49 16.01 -3.96
C SER A 245 28.13 16.85 -5.09
N ARG A 246 27.67 18.10 -5.28
CA ARG A 246 28.29 19.07 -6.20
C ARG A 246 29.62 19.58 -5.65
N ALA A 247 29.68 19.95 -4.36
CA ALA A 247 30.91 20.37 -3.70
C ALA A 247 32.00 19.27 -3.71
N LEU A 248 31.62 18.00 -3.55
CA LEU A 248 32.53 16.86 -3.64
C LEU A 248 33.06 16.64 -5.07
N ARG A 249 32.24 16.89 -6.11
CA ARG A 249 32.68 16.84 -7.52
C ARG A 249 33.62 18.00 -7.82
N ASP A 250 33.30 19.21 -7.39
CA ASP A 250 34.15 20.39 -7.55
C ASP A 250 35.48 20.25 -6.78
N MET A 251 35.48 19.58 -5.64
CA MET A 251 36.71 19.26 -4.89
C MET A 251 37.59 18.21 -5.59
N VAL A 252 36.99 17.31 -6.38
CA VAL A 252 37.74 16.34 -7.20
C VAL A 252 38.26 16.98 -8.49
N LEU A 253 37.53 17.96 -9.03
CA LEU A 253 37.85 18.68 -10.27
C LEU A 253 38.78 19.89 -10.05
N SER A 254 38.82 20.48 -8.85
CA SER A 254 39.68 21.62 -8.53
C SER A 254 41.16 21.21 -8.44
N ARG A 255 41.82 21.18 -9.59
CA ARG A 255 43.28 21.20 -9.71
C ARG A 255 43.81 22.63 -9.52
N GLN A 256 43.62 23.21 -8.34
CA GLN A 256 44.35 24.43 -8.00
C GLN A 256 45.77 24.09 -7.50
N THR A 257 46.72 24.79 -8.11
CA THR A 257 48.18 24.69 -8.16
C THR A 257 48.86 24.93 -6.81
N VAL A 258 48.65 24.04 -5.84
CA VAL A 258 49.40 24.05 -4.56
C VAL A 258 49.90 22.64 -4.27
N LYS A 259 51.18 22.56 -3.88
CA LYS A 259 51.96 21.32 -3.61
C LYS A 259 51.11 20.28 -2.86
N SER A 260 51.03 19.07 -3.43
CA SER A 260 50.25 17.94 -2.90
C SER A 260 50.75 17.54 -1.51
N GLY A 261 49.95 17.78 -0.48
CA GLY A 261 50.19 17.25 0.87
C GLY A 261 49.46 15.94 1.08
N ARG A 262 50.07 14.98 1.82
CA ARG A 262 49.51 13.66 2.17
C ARG A 262 48.08 13.72 2.79
N LYS A 263 47.72 14.85 3.41
CA LYS A 263 46.36 15.10 3.94
C LYS A 263 45.31 15.38 2.85
N ARG A 264 45.68 16.03 1.73
CA ARG A 264 44.78 16.35 0.61
C ARG A 264 44.45 15.10 -0.21
N GLU A 265 45.44 14.26 -0.49
CA GLU A 265 45.25 12.97 -1.18
C GLU A 265 44.27 12.07 -0.43
N ARG A 266 44.35 12.01 0.90
CA ARG A 266 43.40 11.27 1.73
C ARG A 266 41.97 11.81 1.63
N LYS A 267 41.78 13.13 1.54
CA LYS A 267 40.44 13.75 1.38
C LYS A 267 39.85 13.46 -0.01
N VAL A 268 40.64 13.60 -1.07
CA VAL A 268 40.20 13.31 -2.45
C VAL A 268 39.89 11.82 -2.63
N ALA A 269 40.69 10.93 -2.04
CA ALA A 269 40.43 9.48 -2.05
C ALA A 269 39.11 9.12 -1.34
N ARG A 270 38.81 9.76 -0.20
CA ARG A 270 37.53 9.60 0.50
C ARG A 270 36.36 10.10 -0.33
N ALA A 271 36.46 11.30 -0.93
CA ALA A 271 35.42 11.86 -1.80
C ALA A 271 35.14 10.95 -3.00
N ARG A 272 36.18 10.41 -3.66
CA ARG A 272 36.04 9.45 -4.76
C ARG A 272 35.40 8.13 -4.31
N ALA A 273 35.71 7.63 -3.12
CA ALA A 273 35.10 6.42 -2.59
C ALA A 273 33.60 6.60 -2.30
N VAL A 274 33.21 7.75 -1.75
CA VAL A 274 31.80 8.12 -1.52
C VAL A 274 31.05 8.24 -2.85
N LEU A 275 31.62 8.94 -3.84
CA LEU A 275 31.03 9.06 -5.17
C LEU A 275 30.89 7.71 -5.88
N LYS A 276 31.89 6.83 -5.79
CA LYS A 276 31.79 5.45 -6.34
C LYS A 276 30.74 4.62 -5.61
N LYS A 277 30.57 4.77 -4.30
CA LYS A 277 29.54 4.07 -3.52
C LYS A 277 28.14 4.55 -3.89
N GLN A 278 27.95 5.86 -4.08
CA GLN A 278 26.70 6.44 -4.57
C GLN A 278 26.41 6.03 -6.02
N GLN A 279 27.41 6.03 -6.89
CA GLN A 279 27.25 5.54 -8.27
C GLN A 279 26.96 4.05 -8.34
N LYS A 280 27.53 3.20 -7.48
CA LYS A 280 27.17 1.78 -7.39
C LYS A 280 25.75 1.57 -6.86
N LYS A 281 25.28 2.41 -5.94
CA LYS A 281 23.87 2.40 -5.51
C LYS A 281 22.93 2.80 -6.65
N ARG A 282 23.31 3.79 -7.46
CA ARG A 282 22.54 4.21 -8.65
C ARG A 282 22.65 3.24 -9.84
N LYS A 283 23.79 2.56 -9.98
CA LYS A 283 24.06 1.49 -10.96
C LYS A 283 23.76 0.09 -10.40
N GLY A 284 22.87 -0.01 -9.39
CA GLY A 284 22.16 -1.27 -9.18
C GLY A 284 21.52 -1.67 -10.52
N PRO A 285 21.33 -2.97 -10.78
CA PRO A 285 20.91 -3.44 -12.09
C PRO A 285 19.67 -2.66 -12.53
N ALA A 286 19.59 -2.34 -13.82
CA ALA A 286 18.39 -1.83 -14.48
C ALA A 286 17.15 -2.76 -14.32
N ALA A 287 17.24 -3.77 -13.46
CA ALA A 287 16.19 -4.65 -12.96
C ALA A 287 15.05 -3.91 -12.25
N GLY A 288 15.20 -2.63 -11.88
CA GLY A 288 14.14 -1.85 -11.23
C GLY A 288 12.90 -1.63 -12.10
N ARG A 289 13.01 -1.75 -13.43
CA ARG A 289 11.91 -1.37 -14.34
C ARG A 289 10.73 -2.35 -14.33
N PHE A 290 10.94 -3.62 -13.99
CA PHE A 290 9.91 -4.68 -14.03
C PHE A 290 10.10 -5.79 -12.97
N LEU A 291 10.57 -5.46 -11.76
CA LEU A 291 10.80 -6.45 -10.69
C LEU A 291 9.57 -7.35 -10.45
N ALA A 292 8.37 -6.77 -10.47
CA ALA A 292 7.14 -7.51 -10.27
C ALA A 292 6.92 -8.60 -11.34
N LEU A 293 7.20 -8.33 -12.61
CA LEU A 293 6.95 -9.30 -13.69
C LEU A 293 7.90 -10.51 -13.60
N HIS A 294 9.13 -10.32 -13.12
CA HIS A 294 10.07 -11.42 -12.92
C HIS A 294 9.69 -12.36 -11.77
N LEU A 295 8.85 -11.90 -10.84
CA LEU A 295 8.43 -12.66 -9.65
C LEU A 295 7.21 -13.57 -9.89
N ILE A 296 6.67 -13.58 -11.12
CA ILE A 296 5.55 -14.44 -11.52
C ILE A 296 6.03 -15.89 -11.64
N HIS A 297 5.30 -16.85 -11.06
CA HIS A 297 5.71 -18.26 -11.02
C HIS A 297 5.55 -18.96 -12.37
N ASP A 298 4.42 -18.75 -13.06
CA ASP A 298 4.14 -19.32 -14.38
C ASP A 298 3.71 -18.19 -15.34
N PRO A 299 4.67 -17.54 -16.02
CA PRO A 299 4.36 -16.44 -16.93
C PRO A 299 3.63 -16.92 -18.19
N GLN A 300 3.81 -18.17 -18.60
CA GLN A 300 3.18 -18.73 -19.80
C GLN A 300 1.68 -18.94 -19.57
N ASP A 301 1.30 -19.69 -18.53
CA ASP A 301 -0.10 -19.94 -18.19
C ASP A 301 -0.84 -18.64 -17.85
N PHE A 302 -0.18 -17.71 -17.15
CA PHE A 302 -0.75 -16.40 -16.85
C PHE A 302 -1.10 -15.61 -18.12
N ALA A 303 -0.18 -15.55 -19.08
CA ALA A 303 -0.37 -14.83 -20.33
C ALA A 303 -1.47 -15.49 -21.19
N GLU A 304 -1.54 -16.83 -21.24
CA GLU A 304 -2.61 -17.56 -21.94
C GLU A 304 -3.99 -17.32 -21.32
N LYS A 305 -4.10 -17.36 -19.99
CA LYS A 305 -5.35 -17.07 -19.27
C LYS A 305 -5.81 -15.64 -19.51
N LEU A 306 -4.88 -14.69 -19.45
CA LEU A 306 -5.18 -13.27 -19.69
C LEU A 306 -5.60 -13.03 -21.15
N PHE A 307 -4.96 -13.69 -22.11
CA PHE A 307 -5.32 -13.61 -23.52
C PHE A 307 -6.71 -14.21 -23.81
N LYS A 308 -7.01 -15.42 -23.29
CA LYS A 308 -8.35 -16.03 -23.39
C LYS A 308 -9.45 -15.13 -22.81
N ARG A 309 -9.13 -14.41 -21.73
CA ARG A 309 -10.05 -13.42 -21.14
C ARG A 309 -10.23 -12.20 -22.05
N LEU A 310 -9.15 -11.69 -22.64
CA LEU A 310 -9.16 -10.55 -23.57
C LEU A 310 -9.99 -10.81 -24.83
N GLU A 311 -9.93 -12.03 -25.38
CA GLU A 311 -10.75 -12.44 -26.54
C GLU A 311 -12.25 -12.35 -26.23
N ARG A 312 -12.65 -12.71 -25.02
CA ARG A 312 -14.04 -12.71 -24.55
C ARG A 312 -14.45 -11.42 -23.83
N ALA A 313 -13.55 -10.46 -23.67
CA ALA A 313 -13.78 -9.29 -22.84
C ALA A 313 -14.75 -8.31 -23.53
N THR A 314 -15.89 -8.07 -22.89
CA THR A 314 -16.87 -7.00 -23.24
C THR A 314 -16.59 -5.69 -22.52
N GLU A 315 -15.40 -5.56 -21.94
CA GLU A 315 -14.99 -4.43 -21.13
C GLU A 315 -14.73 -3.16 -21.95
N LYS A 316 -14.67 -2.01 -21.26
CA LYS A 316 -14.27 -0.74 -21.87
C LYS A 316 -12.91 -0.88 -22.56
N PHE A 317 -12.75 -0.18 -23.68
CA PHE A 317 -11.54 -0.23 -24.51
C PHE A 317 -10.25 0.02 -23.72
N GLU A 318 -10.26 0.97 -22.77
CA GLU A 318 -9.13 1.28 -21.89
C GLU A 318 -8.62 0.04 -21.12
N ILE A 319 -9.52 -0.79 -20.58
CA ILE A 319 -9.13 -2.00 -19.84
C ILE A 319 -8.55 -3.04 -20.79
N ARG A 320 -9.15 -3.20 -21.98
CA ARG A 320 -8.65 -4.10 -23.02
C ARG A 320 -7.25 -3.70 -23.47
N LEU A 321 -7.01 -2.40 -23.57
CA LEU A 321 -5.70 -1.85 -23.88
C LEU A 321 -4.67 -2.18 -22.78
N LEU A 322 -5.03 -2.03 -21.51
CA LEU A 322 -4.15 -2.44 -20.39
C LEU A 322 -3.84 -3.95 -20.43
N MET A 323 -4.80 -4.80 -20.78
CA MET A 323 -4.56 -6.24 -20.95
C MET A 323 -3.57 -6.50 -22.09
N MET A 324 -3.78 -5.88 -23.25
CA MET A 324 -2.87 -6.00 -24.40
C MET A 324 -1.45 -5.57 -24.03
N ALA A 325 -1.29 -4.40 -23.40
CA ALA A 325 0.00 -3.88 -22.98
C ALA A 325 0.71 -4.81 -21.99
N LEU A 326 -0.02 -5.43 -21.06
CA LEU A 326 0.56 -6.37 -20.10
C LEU A 326 1.02 -7.67 -20.78
N ILE A 327 0.19 -8.23 -21.67
CA ILE A 327 0.54 -9.44 -22.44
C ILE A 327 1.80 -9.19 -23.28
N SER A 328 1.89 -8.04 -23.95
CA SER A 328 3.05 -7.68 -24.76
C SER A 328 4.33 -7.59 -23.90
N ARG A 329 4.26 -6.96 -22.71
CA ARG A 329 5.39 -6.91 -21.76
C ARG A 329 5.81 -8.29 -21.25
N LEU A 330 4.84 -9.13 -20.88
CA LEU A 330 5.11 -10.50 -20.42
C LEU A 330 5.80 -11.31 -21.52
N THR A 331 5.34 -11.16 -22.76
CA THR A 331 5.92 -11.86 -23.91
C THR A 331 7.35 -11.41 -24.18
N GLY A 332 7.65 -10.12 -24.04
CA GLY A 332 9.00 -9.60 -24.18
C GLY A 332 9.98 -10.06 -23.09
N ILE A 333 9.54 -10.05 -21.83
CA ILE A 333 10.41 -10.39 -20.70
C ILE A 333 10.67 -11.90 -20.59
N HIS A 334 9.60 -12.70 -20.68
CA HIS A 334 9.65 -14.14 -20.42
C HIS A 334 9.67 -15.00 -21.69
N GLN A 335 9.68 -14.37 -22.87
CA GLN A 335 9.69 -15.06 -24.18
C GLN A 335 8.55 -16.10 -24.31
N VAL A 336 7.36 -15.69 -23.86
CA VAL A 336 6.14 -16.52 -23.85
C VAL A 336 5.65 -16.80 -25.27
N PHE A 337 5.12 -18.00 -25.50
CA PHE A 337 4.54 -18.39 -26.78
C PHE A 337 3.04 -18.10 -26.84
N LEU A 338 2.61 -17.09 -27.61
CA LEU A 338 1.20 -16.77 -27.85
C LEU A 338 0.91 -16.57 -29.35
N PHE A 339 0.69 -17.65 -30.08
CA PHE A 339 0.51 -17.63 -31.54
C PHE A 339 -0.71 -16.81 -32.01
N ASN A 340 -1.80 -16.82 -31.24
CA ASN A 340 -3.04 -16.12 -31.60
C ASN A 340 -3.05 -14.63 -31.24
N LEU A 341 -2.04 -14.14 -30.51
CA LEU A 341 -2.01 -12.73 -30.10
C LEU A 341 -1.88 -11.81 -31.32
N TYR A 342 -1.01 -12.15 -32.27
CA TYR A 342 -0.75 -11.29 -33.41
C TYR A 342 -1.96 -11.14 -34.35
N PRO A 343 -2.63 -12.24 -34.79
CA PRO A 343 -3.90 -12.12 -35.53
C PRO A 343 -4.98 -11.32 -34.79
N PHE A 344 -4.98 -11.37 -33.46
CA PHE A 344 -5.90 -10.60 -32.64
C PHE A 344 -5.56 -9.10 -32.65
N LEU A 345 -4.29 -8.74 -32.45
CA LEU A 345 -3.81 -7.35 -32.48
C LEU A 345 -3.99 -6.69 -33.86
N GLN A 346 -3.88 -7.45 -34.94
CA GLN A 346 -4.12 -6.97 -36.31
C GLN A 346 -5.51 -6.32 -36.50
N ARG A 347 -6.52 -6.77 -35.73
CA ARG A 347 -7.86 -6.16 -35.76
C ARG A 347 -7.91 -4.75 -35.17
N TYR A 348 -6.96 -4.41 -34.30
CA TYR A 348 -6.86 -3.10 -33.62
C TYR A 348 -5.93 -2.13 -34.33
N LEU A 349 -5.15 -2.61 -35.31
CA LEU A 349 -4.17 -1.85 -36.07
C LEU A 349 -4.78 -1.00 -37.20
N GLN A 350 -6.08 -0.73 -37.18
CA GLN A 350 -6.74 0.03 -38.26
C GLN A 350 -6.53 1.55 -38.11
N PRO A 351 -6.31 2.30 -39.21
CA PRO A 351 -5.96 3.72 -39.19
C PRO A 351 -6.97 4.64 -38.48
N HIS A 352 -8.23 4.21 -38.34
CA HIS A 352 -9.34 4.99 -37.80
C HIS A 352 -9.48 4.89 -36.26
N GLN A 353 -8.72 4.03 -35.58
CA GLN A 353 -8.79 3.91 -34.11
C GLN A 353 -8.07 5.06 -33.38
N LYS A 354 -8.65 5.50 -32.25
CA LYS A 354 -8.09 6.50 -31.34
C LYS A 354 -7.04 5.87 -30.42
N ASP A 355 -6.06 6.68 -30.00
CA ASP A 355 -4.87 6.33 -29.21
C ASP A 355 -3.98 5.27 -29.88
N LYS A 356 -3.07 5.70 -30.76
CA LYS A 356 -2.12 4.83 -31.49
C LYS A 356 -0.76 4.67 -30.80
N SER A 357 -0.54 5.33 -29.66
CA SER A 357 0.76 5.40 -28.97
C SER A 357 1.20 4.09 -28.30
N TRP A 358 0.28 3.17 -28.02
CA TRP A 358 0.56 1.89 -27.37
C TRP A 358 1.00 0.78 -28.34
N VAL A 359 0.70 0.94 -29.63
CA VAL A 359 0.97 -0.05 -30.68
C VAL A 359 2.48 -0.29 -30.85
N PRO A 360 3.34 0.75 -30.97
CA PRO A 360 4.78 0.55 -31.10
C PRO A 360 5.39 -0.06 -29.84
N LEU A 361 4.90 0.30 -28.65
CA LEU A 361 5.33 -0.28 -27.37
C LEU A 361 5.05 -1.79 -27.29
N CYS A 362 3.96 -2.26 -27.91
CA CYS A 362 3.64 -3.68 -27.97
C CYS A 362 4.48 -4.42 -29.02
N HIS A 363 4.79 -3.78 -30.15
CA HIS A 363 5.61 -4.38 -31.21
C HIS A 363 7.10 -4.45 -30.86
N CYS A 364 7.67 -3.40 -30.24
CA CYS A 364 9.10 -3.35 -29.90
C CYS A 364 9.50 -4.30 -28.77
N GLN A 365 8.54 -4.74 -27.95
CA GLN A 365 8.78 -5.70 -26.89
C GLN A 365 8.58 -7.14 -27.35
N TRP A 366 8.22 -7.40 -28.62
CA TRP A 366 8.02 -8.74 -29.14
C TRP A 366 9.37 -9.37 -29.54
N PRO A 367 9.76 -10.55 -29.02
CA PRO A 367 11.05 -11.14 -29.36
C PRO A 367 11.06 -11.62 -30.83
N LEU A 368 11.89 -10.94 -31.63
CA LEU A 368 12.18 -11.21 -33.05
C LEU A 368 12.55 -12.65 -33.41
N PRO A 369 13.29 -13.43 -32.59
CA PRO A 369 13.82 -14.71 -33.05
C PRO A 369 12.87 -15.92 -32.95
N ILE A 370 11.72 -15.80 -32.29
CA ILE A 370 10.99 -16.99 -31.78
C ILE A 370 9.72 -17.31 -32.59
N GLN A 371 9.28 -16.43 -33.48
CA GLN A 371 8.00 -16.56 -34.21
C GLN A 371 8.19 -16.62 -35.74
N PRO A 372 7.25 -17.22 -36.50
CA PRO A 372 7.36 -17.35 -37.95
C PRO A 372 7.57 -16.00 -38.65
N LYS A 373 8.54 -15.93 -39.57
CA LYS A 373 8.93 -14.71 -40.29
C LYS A 373 7.77 -14.00 -41.01
N SER A 374 6.73 -14.74 -41.39
CA SER A 374 5.52 -14.22 -42.04
C SER A 374 4.76 -13.18 -41.21
N TYR A 375 4.67 -13.37 -39.89
CA TYR A 375 3.97 -12.44 -39.00
C TYR A 375 4.72 -11.12 -38.80
N TRP A 376 6.05 -11.17 -38.76
CA TRP A 376 6.90 -9.97 -38.65
C TRP A 376 6.84 -9.09 -39.89
N GLN A 377 6.85 -9.69 -41.08
CA GLN A 377 6.77 -8.95 -42.34
C GLN A 377 5.44 -8.20 -42.48
N SER A 378 4.34 -8.80 -42.03
CA SER A 378 3.05 -8.12 -41.94
C SER A 378 3.04 -6.97 -40.93
N ALA A 379 3.72 -7.13 -39.79
CA ALA A 379 3.78 -6.11 -38.73
C ALA A 379 4.57 -4.87 -39.17
N ILE A 380 5.76 -5.09 -39.74
CA ILE A 380 6.62 -4.04 -40.26
C ILE A 380 5.90 -3.27 -41.39
N ARG A 381 5.17 -3.98 -42.26
CA ARG A 381 4.38 -3.36 -43.32
C ARG A 381 3.29 -2.43 -42.77
N ILE A 382 2.62 -2.85 -41.69
CA ILE A 382 1.58 -2.04 -41.01
C ILE A 382 2.18 -0.84 -40.27
N ASP A 383 3.32 -1.00 -39.58
CA ASP A 383 4.03 0.10 -38.91
C ASP A 383 4.50 1.17 -39.90
N VAL A 384 4.97 0.74 -41.07
CA VAL A 384 5.37 1.60 -42.20
C VAL A 384 4.14 2.32 -42.80
N GLU A 385 3.02 1.63 -42.99
CA GLU A 385 1.75 2.23 -43.44
C GLU A 385 1.14 3.22 -42.42
N MET A 386 1.42 3.03 -41.13
CA MET A 386 0.95 3.90 -40.03
C MET A 386 1.91 5.05 -39.70
N GLY A 387 3.06 5.16 -40.37
CA GLY A 387 4.02 6.26 -40.22
C GLY A 387 4.94 6.17 -39.00
N PHE A 388 5.02 5.02 -38.33
CA PHE A 388 5.89 4.80 -37.17
C PHE A 388 7.31 4.39 -37.61
N TYR A 389 8.03 5.28 -38.30
CA TYR A 389 9.35 5.00 -38.88
C TYR A 389 10.50 4.84 -37.86
N ALA A 390 10.31 5.21 -36.60
CA ALA A 390 11.44 5.50 -35.69
C ALA A 390 11.68 4.48 -34.55
N VAL A 391 10.78 3.53 -34.29
CA VAL A 391 10.89 2.72 -33.06
C VAL A 391 11.72 1.43 -33.24
N TRP A 392 11.99 1.07 -34.49
CA TRP A 392 12.71 -0.16 -34.84
C TRP A 392 14.25 -0.04 -34.89
N LEU A 393 14.76 1.19 -34.95
CA LEU A 393 16.19 1.45 -35.15
C LEU A 393 17.02 1.48 -33.85
N ILE A 394 16.39 1.34 -32.69
CA ILE A 394 17.07 1.52 -31.39
C ILE A 394 17.57 0.18 -30.79
N ASP A 395 17.03 -0.97 -31.18
CA ASP A 395 17.49 -2.29 -30.69
C ASP A 395 18.30 -3.09 -31.73
N THR A 396 18.67 -2.48 -32.86
CA THR A 396 19.51 -3.11 -33.92
C THR A 396 20.86 -2.43 -34.14
N LEU A 397 21.28 -1.55 -33.24
CA LEU A 397 22.67 -1.08 -33.04
C LEU A 397 23.05 -1.28 -31.58
#